data_AF-T1CRE2-F1
#
_entry.id   AF-T1CRE2-F1
#
_cell.length_a   1.000
_cell.length_b   1.000
_cell.length_c   1.000
_cell.angle_alpha   90.00
_cell.angle_beta   90.00
_cell.angle_gamma   90.00
#
_symmetry.space_group_name_H-M   'P 1'
#
loop_
_entity.id
_entity.type
_entity.pdbx_description
1 polymer ?
#
loop_
_entity_poly.entity_id
_entity_poly.type
_entity_poly.pdbx_seq_one_letter_code
_entity_poly.pdbx_strand_id
1 'polypeptide(L)'
;RIQQINLVGNHVYSSKRIRGDWESGTPSWNSWYTNNDQYSREKLSGDLNRLQNYYLDRGYANFQIDSAQVTISPNKENMYITANMIEGHLYKVSGIKLLGKLVLPEDALMRLVLLKPGDTFSRAKAEYTSKAITALLANVGYAFAKVTPVPKLDRKTTRSS
;
A
#
# COMPACT_ATOMS: atom_id res chain seq x y z
N ARG A 1 -25.65 8.75 4.74
CA ARG A 1 -24.38 8.93 5.48
C ARG A 1 -23.79 7.57 5.80
N ILE A 2 -22.46 7.47 5.87
CA ILE A 2 -21.75 6.24 6.22
C ILE A 2 -21.86 6.04 7.72
N GLN A 3 -22.71 5.12 8.17
CA GLN A 3 -22.87 4.83 9.60
C GLN A 3 -21.74 3.96 10.12
N GLN A 4 -21.21 3.06 9.27
CA GLN A 4 -20.22 2.09 9.70
C GLN A 4 -19.29 1.70 8.56
N ILE A 5 -18.03 1.46 8.92
CA ILE A 5 -17.00 0.89 8.05
C ILE A 5 -16.37 -0.29 8.78
N ASN A 6 -16.54 -1.49 8.21
CA ASN A 6 -16.03 -2.73 8.74
C ASN A 6 -14.87 -3.23 7.87
N LEU A 7 -13.75 -3.53 8.53
CA LEU A 7 -12.63 -4.23 7.94
C LEU A 7 -12.67 -5.67 8.47
N VAL A 8 -12.64 -6.65 7.57
CA VAL A 8 -12.71 -8.07 7.90
C VAL A 8 -11.46 -8.76 7.37
N GLY A 9 -10.83 -9.57 8.22
CA GLY A 9 -9.55 -10.25 7.92
C GLY A 9 -8.31 -9.53 8.40
N ASN A 10 -8.45 -8.35 9.03
CA ASN A 10 -7.33 -7.68 9.70
C ASN A 10 -7.09 -8.29 11.10
N HIS A 11 -5.88 -8.81 11.34
CA HIS A 11 -5.46 -9.41 12.60
C HIS A 11 -4.19 -8.77 13.16
N VAL A 12 -3.28 -8.32 12.28
CA VAL A 12 -2.04 -7.65 12.67
C VAL A 12 -2.29 -6.21 13.13
N TYR A 13 -3.16 -5.49 12.43
CA TYR A 13 -3.46 -4.08 12.72
C TYR A 13 -4.94 -3.89 13.03
N SER A 14 -5.23 -3.07 14.03
CA SER A 14 -6.62 -2.74 14.38
C SER A 14 -7.25 -1.85 13.32
N SER A 15 -8.57 -2.02 13.10
CA SER A 15 -9.30 -1.22 12.12
C SER A 15 -9.24 0.28 12.44
N LYS A 16 -9.16 0.67 13.72
CA LYS A 16 -8.96 2.08 14.12
C LYS A 16 -7.61 2.62 13.65
N ARG A 17 -6.54 1.82 13.73
CA ARG A 17 -5.19 2.23 13.31
C ARG A 17 -5.11 2.37 11.79
N ILE A 18 -5.73 1.45 11.05
CA ILE A 18 -5.78 1.51 9.58
C ILE A 18 -6.56 2.74 9.11
N ARG A 19 -7.72 3.00 9.72
CA ARG A 19 -8.63 4.08 9.32
C ARG A 19 -8.24 5.48 9.83
N GLY A 20 -7.12 5.62 10.53
CA GLY A 20 -6.71 6.89 11.13
C GLY A 20 -6.53 8.02 10.12
N ASP A 21 -6.03 7.68 8.92
CA ASP A 21 -5.72 8.65 7.85
C ASP A 21 -6.71 8.55 6.67
N TRP A 22 -7.90 7.98 6.90
CA TRP A 22 -8.93 7.84 5.86
C TRP A 22 -9.71 9.14 5.67
N GLU A 23 -10.12 9.38 4.44
CA GLU A 23 -11.04 10.48 4.10
C GLU A 23 -12.49 10.15 4.46
N SER A 24 -12.87 8.87 4.30
CA SER A 24 -14.19 8.37 4.67
C SER A 24 -14.21 7.99 6.15
N GLY A 25 -15.18 8.54 6.87
CA GLY A 25 -15.37 8.33 8.29
C GLY A 25 -16.80 7.94 8.64
N THR A 26 -17.02 7.70 9.92
CA THR A 26 -18.36 7.61 10.52
C THR A 26 -18.71 8.96 11.17
N PRO A 27 -20.00 9.28 11.40
CA PRO A 27 -20.40 10.48 12.10
C PRO A 27 -19.62 10.66 13.40
N SER A 28 -19.03 11.84 13.54
CA SER A 28 -18.27 12.25 14.71
C SER A 28 -18.51 13.75 14.96
N TRP A 29 -18.08 14.26 16.12
CA TRP A 29 -18.39 15.62 16.56
C TRP A 29 -17.94 16.72 15.56
N ASN A 30 -16.98 16.44 14.67
CA ASN A 30 -16.46 17.37 13.66
C ASN A 30 -16.94 17.06 12.22
N SER A 31 -17.80 16.06 12.03
CA SER A 31 -18.29 15.65 10.69
C SER A 31 -19.10 16.73 9.98
N TRP A 32 -19.69 17.68 10.71
CA TRP A 32 -20.42 18.83 10.15
C TRP A 32 -19.54 19.76 9.31
N TYR A 33 -18.23 19.81 9.59
CA TYR A 33 -17.26 20.61 8.83
C TYR A 33 -16.50 19.78 7.80
N THR A 34 -16.11 18.55 8.14
CA THR A 34 -15.27 17.70 7.28
C THR A 34 -16.05 16.94 6.20
N ASN A 35 -17.37 16.76 6.37
CA ASN A 35 -18.22 15.95 5.48
C ASN A 35 -17.64 14.55 5.22
N ASN A 36 -16.91 13.98 6.19
CA ASN A 36 -16.24 12.68 6.08
C ASN A 36 -17.22 11.50 6.12
N ASP A 37 -18.41 11.70 6.68
CA ASP A 37 -19.50 10.72 6.75
C ASP A 37 -20.37 10.70 5.48
N GLN A 38 -20.05 11.54 4.48
CA GLN A 38 -20.68 11.50 3.17
C GLN A 38 -19.93 10.54 2.25
N TYR A 39 -20.67 9.58 1.69
CA TYR A 39 -20.11 8.62 0.75
C TYR A 39 -19.84 9.29 -0.61
N SER A 40 -18.64 9.05 -1.11
CA SER A 40 -18.35 9.11 -2.55
C SER A 40 -17.50 7.91 -2.94
N ARG A 41 -17.63 7.49 -4.19
CA ARG A 41 -16.85 6.35 -4.72
C ARG A 41 -15.36 6.64 -4.70
N GLU A 42 -14.99 7.90 -4.94
CA GLU A 42 -13.63 8.40 -5.01
C GLU A 42 -12.94 8.32 -3.64
N LYS A 43 -13.61 8.80 -2.58
CA LYS A 43 -13.10 8.73 -1.20
C LYS A 43 -12.84 7.27 -0.79
N LEU A 44 -13.82 6.39 -1.02
CA LEU A 44 -13.68 4.98 -0.69
C LEU A 44 -12.53 4.33 -1.46
N SER A 45 -12.42 4.59 -2.77
CA SER A 45 -11.30 4.09 -3.58
C SER A 45 -9.95 4.57 -3.06
N GLY A 46 -9.83 5.86 -2.69
CA GLY A 46 -8.64 6.43 -2.07
C GLY A 46 -8.28 5.72 -0.76
N ASP A 47 -9.27 5.47 0.11
CA ASP A 47 -9.07 4.80 1.40
C ASP A 47 -8.66 3.33 1.26
N LEU A 48 -9.24 2.60 0.30
CA LEU A 48 -8.83 1.23 -0.01
C LEU A 48 -7.39 1.19 -0.57
N ASN A 49 -7.02 2.17 -1.40
CA ASN A 49 -5.63 2.31 -1.85
C ASN A 49 -4.67 2.62 -0.69
N ARG A 50 -5.07 3.50 0.25
CA ARG A 50 -4.31 3.76 1.48
C ARG A 50 -4.12 2.50 2.31
N LEU A 51 -5.18 1.71 2.49
CA LEU A 51 -5.12 0.41 3.17
C LEU A 51 -4.15 -0.54 2.46
N GLN A 52 -4.22 -0.66 1.13
CA GLN A 52 -3.29 -1.50 0.37
C GLN A 52 -1.84 -1.06 0.56
N ASN A 53 -1.55 0.23 0.42
CA ASN A 53 -0.20 0.75 0.63
C ASN A 53 0.26 0.58 2.08
N TYR A 54 -0.64 0.74 3.06
CA TYR A 54 -0.33 0.58 4.47
C TYR A 54 0.32 -0.78 4.78
N TYR A 55 -0.22 -1.86 4.19
CA TYR A 55 0.30 -3.21 4.34
C TYR A 55 1.55 -3.47 3.48
N LEU A 56 1.53 -3.06 2.20
CA LEU A 56 2.66 -3.25 1.28
C LEU A 56 3.93 -2.53 1.75
N ASP A 57 3.78 -1.37 2.39
CA ASP A 57 4.89 -0.59 2.95
C ASP A 57 5.47 -1.19 4.22
N ARG A 58 4.76 -2.14 4.83
CA ARG A 58 5.13 -2.82 6.08
C ARG A 58 5.48 -4.29 5.88
N GLY A 59 5.75 -4.71 4.64
CA GLY A 59 6.29 -6.03 4.31
C GLY A 59 5.26 -7.08 3.93
N TYR A 60 3.97 -6.75 3.93
CA TYR A 60 2.91 -7.67 3.55
C TYR A 60 2.72 -7.67 2.03
N ALA A 61 3.72 -8.18 1.29
CA ALA A 61 3.75 -8.07 -0.17
C ALA A 61 2.63 -8.86 -0.89
N ASN A 62 1.99 -9.81 -0.19
CA ASN A 62 0.82 -10.56 -0.65
C ASN A 62 -0.50 -10.01 -0.11
N PHE A 63 -0.50 -8.80 0.46
CA PHE A 63 -1.72 -8.17 0.92
C PHE A 63 -2.69 -7.96 -0.24
N GLN A 64 -3.96 -8.32 -0.03
CA GLN A 64 -5.01 -8.17 -1.01
C GLN A 64 -6.33 -7.75 -0.35
N ILE A 65 -7.09 -6.90 -1.04
CA ILE A 65 -8.49 -6.61 -0.72
C ILE A 65 -9.33 -7.48 -1.64
N ASP A 66 -10.05 -8.44 -1.09
CA ASP A 66 -10.84 -9.40 -1.87
C ASP A 66 -12.15 -8.81 -2.37
N SER A 67 -12.79 -7.99 -1.55
CA SER A 67 -14.03 -7.30 -1.92
C SER A 67 -14.29 -6.10 -1.04
N ALA A 68 -15.00 -5.11 -1.59
CA ALA A 68 -15.58 -4.00 -0.86
C ALA A 68 -17.05 -3.90 -1.22
N GLN A 69 -17.92 -4.04 -0.22
CA GLN A 69 -19.37 -4.04 -0.38
C GLN A 69 -19.95 -2.79 0.29
N VAL A 70 -20.92 -2.17 -0.38
CA VAL A 70 -21.66 -1.02 0.14
C VAL A 70 -23.13 -1.41 0.22
N THR A 71 -23.68 -1.38 1.43
CA THR A 71 -25.09 -1.66 1.68
C THR A 71 -25.80 -0.38 2.10
N ILE A 72 -27.01 -0.18 1.61
CA ILE A 72 -27.85 0.99 1.92
C ILE A 72 -29.08 0.51 2.67
N SER A 73 -29.46 1.18 3.75
CA SER A 73 -30.69 0.89 4.47
C SER A 73 -31.94 1.13 3.61
N PRO A 74 -33.08 0.49 3.93
CA PRO A 74 -34.33 0.66 3.16
C PRO A 74 -34.79 2.11 3.02
N ASN A 75 -34.58 2.93 4.06
CA ASN A 75 -34.91 4.36 4.05
C ASN A 75 -33.91 5.22 3.24
N LYS A 76 -32.87 4.63 2.64
CA LYS A 76 -31.81 5.29 1.85
C LYS A 76 -30.95 6.33 2.59
N GLU A 77 -31.05 6.38 3.92
CA GLU A 77 -30.32 7.38 4.73
C GLU A 77 -28.98 6.85 5.25
N ASN A 78 -28.88 5.53 5.49
CA ASN A 78 -27.73 4.91 6.14
C ASN A 78 -26.98 4.02 5.17
N MET A 79 -25.66 4.18 5.14
CA MET A 79 -24.74 3.38 4.34
C MET A 79 -23.77 2.63 5.24
N TYR A 80 -23.50 1.38 4.89
CA TYR A 80 -22.61 0.48 5.60
C TYR A 80 -21.59 -0.05 4.61
N ILE A 81 -20.31 0.05 4.95
CA ILE A 81 -19.20 -0.39 4.09
C ILE A 81 -18.52 -1.58 4.76
N THR A 82 -18.33 -2.66 4.03
CA THR A 82 -17.56 -3.83 4.48
C THR A 82 -16.48 -4.16 3.48
N ALA A 83 -15.22 -4.14 3.91
CA ALA A 83 -14.08 -4.55 3.09
C ALA A 83 -13.45 -5.83 3.65
N ASN A 84 -13.44 -6.88 2.84
CA ASN A 84 -12.79 -8.16 3.14
C ASN A 84 -11.37 -8.13 2.59
N MET A 85 -10.38 -8.54 3.39
CA MET A 85 -8.98 -8.53 3.01
C MET A 85 -8.23 -9.76 3.51
N ILE A 86 -7.11 -10.06 2.84
CA ILE A 86 -6.14 -11.07 3.24
C ILE A 86 -4.83 -10.35 3.53
N GLU A 87 -4.36 -10.42 4.78
CA GLU A 87 -3.12 -9.75 5.18
C GLU A 87 -1.89 -10.35 4.50
N GLY A 88 -1.88 -11.67 4.33
CA GLY A 88 -0.74 -12.40 3.80
C GLY A 88 0.40 -12.51 4.84
N HIS A 89 1.61 -12.76 4.34
CA HIS A 89 2.78 -12.99 5.19
C HIS A 89 3.71 -11.78 5.19
N LEU A 90 4.47 -11.62 6.28
CA LEU A 90 5.54 -10.64 6.37
C LEU A 90 6.76 -11.12 5.58
N TYR A 91 7.20 -10.31 4.61
CA TYR A 91 8.38 -10.58 3.80
C TYR A 91 9.56 -9.70 4.22
N LYS A 92 10.75 -10.31 4.23
CA LYS A 92 12.03 -9.62 4.35
C LYS A 92 12.76 -9.63 3.03
N VAL A 93 13.58 -8.62 2.80
CA VAL A 93 14.42 -8.51 1.61
C VAL A 93 15.56 -9.51 1.73
N SER A 94 15.65 -10.46 0.81
CA SER A 94 16.78 -11.41 0.75
C SER A 94 17.99 -10.84 0.01
N GLY A 95 17.75 -9.96 -0.95
CA GLY A 95 18.78 -9.31 -1.75
C GLY A 95 18.19 -8.28 -2.69
N ILE A 96 19.03 -7.37 -3.18
CA ILE A 96 18.70 -6.40 -4.22
C ILE A 96 19.64 -6.66 -5.40
N LYS A 97 19.10 -6.59 -6.62
CA LYS A 97 19.87 -6.69 -7.86
C LYS A 97 19.39 -5.61 -8.82
N LEU A 98 20.33 -4.93 -9.48
CA LEU A 98 20.01 -4.06 -10.61
C LEU A 98 20.08 -4.89 -11.90
N LEU A 99 19.03 -4.84 -12.70
CA LEU A 99 18.91 -5.60 -13.95
C LEU A 99 18.81 -4.64 -15.13
N GLY A 100 19.34 -5.06 -16.28
CA GLY A 100 19.31 -4.29 -17.52
C GLY A 100 20.62 -3.55 -17.82
N LYS A 101 20.55 -2.54 -18.71
CA LYS A 101 21.72 -1.76 -19.11
C LYS A 101 22.00 -0.66 -18.09
N LEU A 102 23.09 -0.82 -17.33
CA LEU A 102 23.57 0.20 -16.41
C LEU A 102 24.42 1.22 -17.18
N VAL A 103 24.03 2.49 -17.13
CA VAL A 103 24.78 3.60 -17.74
C VAL A 103 25.68 4.32 -16.72
N LEU A 104 25.46 4.06 -15.43
CA LEU A 104 26.28 4.51 -14.31
C LEU A 104 26.84 3.28 -13.57
N PRO A 105 27.95 3.44 -12.83
CA PRO A 105 28.48 2.39 -11.97
C PRO A 105 27.41 1.83 -11.01
N GLU A 106 27.38 0.51 -10.85
CA GLU A 106 26.40 -0.15 -9.99
C GLU A 106 26.49 0.33 -8.55
N ASP A 107 27.69 0.58 -8.02
CA ASP A 107 27.88 1.07 -6.65
C ASP A 107 27.26 2.45 -6.43
N ALA A 108 27.35 3.35 -7.42
CA ALA A 108 26.71 4.66 -7.37
C ALA A 108 25.18 4.55 -7.31
N LEU A 109 24.60 3.62 -8.09
CA LEU A 109 23.17 3.36 -8.08
C LEU A 109 22.73 2.67 -6.78
N MET A 110 23.51 1.71 -6.30
CA MET A 110 23.23 0.97 -5.06
C MET A 110 23.25 1.87 -3.82
N ARG A 111 23.99 2.98 -3.82
CA ARG A 111 23.95 3.99 -2.74
C ARG A 111 22.58 4.69 -2.61
N LEU A 112 21.78 4.72 -3.67
CA LEU A 112 20.42 5.29 -3.65
C LEU A 112 19.36 4.30 -3.14
N VAL A 113 19.73 3.02 -2.99
CA VAL A 113 18.80 1.96 -2.57
C VAL A 113 18.56 2.07 -1.06
N LEU A 114 17.30 2.31 -0.68
CA LEU A 114 16.89 2.45 0.72
C LEU A 114 16.69 1.13 1.46
N LEU A 115 16.53 0.03 0.73
CA LEU A 115 16.33 -1.30 1.29
C LEU A 115 17.65 -2.05 1.38
N LYS A 116 17.87 -2.78 2.47
CA LYS A 116 19.02 -3.67 2.64
C LYS A 116 18.57 -5.12 2.84
N PRO A 117 19.41 -6.11 2.52
CA PRO A 117 19.14 -7.50 2.90
C PRO A 117 18.88 -7.61 4.41
N GLY A 118 17.81 -8.31 4.77
CA GLY A 118 17.34 -8.46 6.16
C GLY A 118 16.25 -7.47 6.58
N ASP A 119 16.10 -6.33 5.88
CA ASP A 119 15.04 -5.37 6.16
C ASP A 119 13.66 -5.97 5.87
N THR A 120 12.64 -5.53 6.62
CA THR A 120 11.25 -5.74 6.21
C THR A 120 11.02 -5.05 4.87
N PHE A 121 10.42 -5.77 3.93
CA PHE A 121 10.09 -5.21 2.62
C PHE A 121 9.20 -3.98 2.77
N SER A 122 9.40 -2.97 1.92
CA SER A 122 8.56 -1.78 1.89
C SER A 122 8.42 -1.30 0.45
N ARG A 123 7.18 -1.32 -0.05
CA ARG A 123 6.87 -0.84 -1.39
C ARG A 123 7.25 0.63 -1.56
N ALA A 124 6.92 1.49 -0.62
CA ALA A 124 7.31 2.90 -0.63
C ALA A 124 8.82 3.10 -0.77
N LYS A 125 9.64 2.35 -0.02
CA LYS A 125 11.12 2.44 -0.15
C LYS A 125 11.60 1.99 -1.52
N ALA A 126 11.00 0.94 -2.09
CA ALA A 126 11.34 0.45 -3.42
C ALA A 126 10.96 1.46 -4.52
N GLU A 127 9.77 2.06 -4.42
CA GLU A 127 9.31 3.11 -5.33
C GLU A 127 10.16 4.37 -5.22
N TYR A 128 10.51 4.80 -4.00
CA TYR A 128 11.41 5.92 -3.78
C TYR A 128 12.80 5.68 -4.40
N THR A 129 13.37 4.49 -4.17
CA THR A 129 14.65 4.07 -4.78
C THR A 129 14.57 4.17 -6.31
N SER A 130 13.49 3.66 -6.91
CA SER A 130 13.27 3.74 -8.35
C SER A 130 13.21 5.19 -8.85
N LYS A 131 12.50 6.07 -8.14
CA LYS A 131 12.41 7.50 -8.47
C LYS A 131 13.77 8.20 -8.34
N ALA A 132 14.52 7.90 -7.29
CA ALA A 132 15.85 8.48 -7.06
C ALA A 132 16.84 8.10 -8.18
N ILE A 133 16.85 6.82 -8.59
CA ILE A 133 17.68 6.36 -9.72
C ILE A 133 17.24 7.03 -11.02
N THR A 134 15.94 7.07 -11.32
CA THR A 134 15.42 7.76 -12.52
C THR A 134 15.83 9.24 -12.54
N ALA A 135 15.72 9.94 -11.40
CA ALA A 135 16.12 11.34 -11.29
C ALA A 135 17.63 11.53 -11.51
N LEU A 136 18.48 10.67 -10.93
CA LEU A 136 19.92 10.70 -11.18
C LEU A 136 20.25 10.50 -12.66
N LEU A 137 19.59 9.56 -13.32
CA LEU A 137 19.77 9.29 -14.75
C LEU A 137 19.33 10.48 -15.62
N ALA A 138 18.22 11.12 -15.28
CA ALA A 138 17.75 12.33 -15.96
C ALA A 138 18.79 13.47 -15.85
N ASN A 139 19.38 13.67 -14.66
CA ASN A 139 20.39 14.70 -14.42
C ASN A 139 21.67 14.52 -15.26
N VAL A 140 21.98 13.29 -15.69
CA VAL A 140 23.16 12.98 -16.53
C VAL A 140 22.80 12.78 -18.00
N GLY A 141 21.61 13.25 -18.43
CA GLY A 141 21.22 13.32 -19.84
C GLY A 141 20.27 12.20 -20.32
N TYR A 142 19.85 11.28 -19.45
CA TYR A 142 18.95 10.18 -19.80
C TYR A 142 17.51 10.49 -19.38
N ALA A 143 16.92 11.53 -19.98
CA ALA A 143 15.57 12.01 -19.63
C ALA A 143 14.45 10.97 -19.81
N PHE A 144 14.66 9.95 -20.66
CA PHE A 144 13.70 8.86 -20.92
C PHE A 144 14.05 7.56 -20.20
N ALA A 145 14.94 7.59 -19.21
CA ALA A 145 15.27 6.41 -18.41
C ALA A 145 14.02 5.90 -17.66
N LYS A 146 13.81 4.58 -17.69
CA LYS A 146 12.73 3.92 -16.96
C LYS A 146 13.33 2.92 -15.97
N VAL A 147 13.13 3.20 -14.69
CA VAL A 147 13.44 2.28 -13.60
C VAL A 147 12.12 1.76 -13.05
N THR A 148 12.04 0.46 -12.75
CA THR A 148 10.83 -0.13 -12.19
C THR A 148 11.21 -1.17 -11.13
N PRO A 149 10.68 -1.07 -9.90
CA PRO A 149 10.91 -2.08 -8.88
C PRO A 149 10.14 -3.35 -9.24
N VAL A 150 10.82 -4.49 -9.20
CA VAL A 150 10.20 -5.81 -9.45
C VAL A 150 10.41 -6.70 -8.24
N PRO A 151 9.47 -6.73 -7.28
CA PRO A 151 9.51 -7.66 -6.16
C PRO A 151 9.38 -9.09 -6.67
N LYS A 152 10.37 -9.93 -6.36
CA LYS A 152 10.28 -11.39 -6.57
C LYS A 152 9.98 -12.04 -5.23
N LEU A 153 8.78 -12.58 -5.10
CA LEU A 153 8.35 -13.27 -3.88
C LEU A 153 8.86 -14.70 -3.93
N ASP A 154 9.82 -15.00 -3.06
CA ASP A 154 10.21 -16.37 -2.80
C ASP A 154 9.25 -16.95 -1.75
N ARG A 155 8.22 -17.67 -2.22
CA ARG A 155 7.51 -18.60 -1.34
C ARG A 155 8.43 -19.79 -1.14
N LYS A 156 9.23 -19.77 -0.07
CA LYS A 156 9.58 -21.05 0.57
C LYS A 156 8.27 -21.66 1.03
N THR A 157 7.76 -22.59 0.22
CA THR A 157 6.66 -23.48 0.55
C THR A 157 7.05 -24.22 1.82
N THR A 158 6.70 -23.66 2.98
CA THR A 158 6.75 -24.40 4.23
C THR A 158 5.53 -25.32 4.19
N ARG A 159 5.66 -26.44 3.49
CA ARG A 159 4.92 -27.65 3.83
C ARG A 159 5.51 -28.12 5.14
N SER A 160 4.98 -27.61 6.25
CA SER A 160 5.17 -28.26 7.53
C SER A 160 4.37 -29.56 7.50
N SER A 161 5.09 -30.64 7.74
CA SER A 161 4.64 -32.02 7.89
C SER A 161 3.50 -32.19 8.88
#